data_AF-A0A9Q2EMP2-F1
#
_entry.id   AF-A0A9Q2EMP2-F1
#
_cell.length_a   1.000
_cell.length_b   1.000
_cell.length_c   1.000
_cell.angle_alpha   90.00
_cell.angle_beta   90.00
_cell.angle_gamma   90.00
#
_symmetry.space_group_name_H-M   'P 1'
#
loop_
_entity.id
_entity.type
_entity.pdbx_description
1 polymer ?
#
loop_
_entity_poly.entity_id
_entity_poly.type
_entity_poly.pdbx_seq_one_letter_code
_entity_poly.pdbx_strand_id
1 'polypeptide(L)'
;MIDTSHLCKTLTLAMLISAPLSLAQAADYNALVSANSEDAKAYKTITEAIASAPADSSPFVIYVKNGVYHERLTITRPNIHLKGESRNGTVITANTAAGTLKPDGSKWGTYGSNTVKVDAPDFSARSLTIRNDFDYPANQAKASDDPTKLKDSQAVALLVAENSDRAWFHDVSLVGYQDTLYVKGGRSFFSQCRISGTVDFIFGDGTALFDNCDIVSRNRTDVKGQPLGYLTAPSTDIKQKYGLVITNSRVIKEKDVPAKSYGLGRPWHPTTTFPDGRYANPNAIGQTVFLNTSMDDHIYGWDKMSGKDKQGATIWFYPQDSRFFEYKSKGAGAEKNDQRRQLSNAEAAEYTADKVLAGWVPTAPKGK
;
A
#
# COMPACT_ATOMS: atom_id res chain seq x y z
N MET A 1 2.33 -24.40 95.89
CA MET A 1 3.32 -23.45 95.36
C MET A 1 3.31 -23.67 93.86
N ILE A 2 2.74 -22.74 93.05
CA ILE A 2 2.66 -22.81 91.56
C ILE A 2 1.73 -23.97 91.06
N ASP A 3 1.00 -23.99 89.94
CA ASP A 3 0.13 -23.03 89.21
C ASP A 3 -0.91 -23.90 88.40
N THR A 4 -1.88 -23.45 87.58
CA THR A 4 -2.14 -22.14 86.93
C THR A 4 -3.66 -21.89 86.73
N SER A 5 -3.98 -20.65 86.36
CA SER A 5 -5.24 -20.07 85.85
C SER A 5 -5.75 -20.53 84.47
N HIS A 6 -7.02 -20.21 84.17
CA HIS A 6 -7.67 -20.27 82.85
C HIS A 6 -6.87 -19.68 81.68
N LEU A 7 -7.10 -20.19 80.46
CA LEU A 7 -7.35 -19.32 79.30
C LEU A 7 -8.18 -20.01 78.20
N CYS A 8 -9.33 -19.42 77.85
CA CYS A 8 -10.15 -19.84 76.72
C CYS A 8 -9.50 -19.35 75.40
N LYS A 9 -9.35 -20.22 74.40
CA LYS A 9 -8.74 -19.88 73.10
C LYS A 9 -9.82 -19.72 72.02
N THR A 10 -10.24 -18.49 71.76
CA THR A 10 -10.97 -18.12 70.54
C THR A 10 -9.98 -17.96 69.39
N LEU A 11 -10.12 -18.77 68.34
CA LEU A 11 -9.24 -18.74 67.17
C LEU A 11 -9.86 -17.90 66.04
N THR A 12 -9.52 -16.62 65.95
CA THR A 12 -10.03 -15.73 64.91
C THR A 12 -9.23 -15.88 63.62
N LEU A 13 -9.79 -16.55 62.62
CA LEU A 13 -9.15 -16.75 61.31
C LEU A 13 -9.32 -15.51 60.42
N ALA A 14 -8.28 -14.69 60.29
CA ALA A 14 -8.27 -13.55 59.37
C ALA A 14 -7.95 -13.98 57.94
N MET A 15 -8.95 -14.03 57.06
CA MET A 15 -8.72 -14.18 55.61
C MET A 15 -8.21 -12.86 55.01
N LEU A 16 -6.92 -12.79 54.68
CA LEU A 16 -6.39 -11.76 53.78
C LEU A 16 -6.82 -12.07 52.35
N ILE A 17 -7.80 -11.33 51.85
CA ILE A 17 -8.19 -11.34 50.44
C ILE A 17 -7.14 -10.52 49.66
N SER A 18 -6.13 -11.21 49.12
CA SER A 18 -5.17 -10.60 48.18
C SER A 18 -5.82 -10.44 46.81
N ALA A 19 -6.51 -9.31 46.59
CA ALA A 19 -6.94 -8.94 45.24
C ALA A 19 -5.70 -8.70 44.35
N PRO A 20 -5.58 -9.34 43.18
CA PRO A 20 -4.46 -9.08 42.28
C PRO A 20 -4.61 -7.65 41.73
N LEU A 21 -3.67 -6.77 42.09
CA LEU A 21 -3.55 -5.46 41.46
C LEU A 21 -3.07 -5.65 40.02
N SER A 22 -4.04 -5.78 39.10
CA SER A 22 -3.77 -5.67 37.67
C SER A 22 -3.28 -4.25 37.39
N LEU A 23 -1.96 -4.07 37.33
CA LEU A 23 -1.35 -2.88 36.75
C LEU A 23 -1.83 -2.80 35.29
N ALA A 24 -2.81 -1.94 35.04
CA ALA A 24 -3.25 -1.63 33.70
C ALA A 24 -2.07 -0.99 32.96
N GLN A 25 -1.46 -1.75 32.05
CA GLN A 25 -0.47 -1.23 31.11
C GLN A 25 -1.09 -0.01 30.43
N ALA A 26 -0.44 1.16 30.51
CA ALA A 26 -0.88 2.34 29.78
C ALA A 26 -1.04 1.99 28.30
N ALA A 27 -2.19 2.34 27.73
CA ALA A 27 -2.53 1.93 26.38
C ALA A 27 -1.65 2.68 25.37
N ASP A 28 -0.91 1.93 24.56
CA ASP A 28 0.02 2.43 23.53
C ASP A 28 -0.71 3.04 22.31
N TYR A 29 -1.73 3.86 22.56
CA TYR A 29 -2.55 4.58 21.58
C TYR A 29 -3.25 5.81 22.19
N ASN A 30 -3.60 6.78 21.34
CA ASN A 30 -4.36 7.98 21.70
C ASN A 30 -5.88 7.80 21.51
N ALA A 31 -6.29 6.98 20.53
CA ALA A 31 -7.68 6.67 20.25
C ALA A 31 -7.89 5.16 19.99
N LEU A 32 -9.04 4.64 20.40
CA LEU A 32 -9.48 3.27 20.14
C LEU A 32 -10.65 3.29 19.16
N VAL A 33 -10.58 2.49 18.09
CA VAL A 33 -11.66 2.28 17.13
C VAL A 33 -12.15 0.85 17.21
N SER A 34 -13.47 0.65 17.35
CA SER A 34 -14.09 -0.68 17.38
C SER A 34 -15.58 -0.60 17.11
N ALA A 35 -16.01 -0.96 15.89
CA ALA A 35 -17.40 -0.88 15.45
C ALA A 35 -18.39 -1.50 16.46
N ASN A 36 -18.07 -2.68 16.99
CA ASN A 36 -18.96 -3.47 17.86
C ASN A 36 -18.65 -3.35 19.37
N SER A 37 -17.91 -2.32 19.82
CA SER A 37 -17.60 -2.17 21.25
C SER A 37 -18.74 -1.53 22.04
N GLU A 38 -18.99 -2.02 23.25
CA GLU A 38 -19.79 -1.33 24.28
C GLU A 38 -18.95 -0.35 25.13
N ASP A 39 -17.62 -0.34 24.96
CA ASP A 39 -16.75 0.69 25.56
C ASP A 39 -17.13 2.07 25.01
N ALA A 40 -17.75 2.90 25.87
CA ALA A 40 -18.17 4.26 25.57
C ALA A 40 -17.01 5.21 25.22
N LYS A 41 -15.75 4.79 25.39
CA LYS A 41 -14.54 5.55 24.99
C LYS A 41 -14.00 5.12 23.62
N ALA A 42 -14.58 4.11 22.97
CA ALA A 42 -14.18 3.67 21.64
C ALA A 42 -14.99 4.38 20.54
N TYR A 43 -14.28 4.91 19.54
CA TYR A 43 -14.89 5.41 18.31
C TYR A 43 -15.47 4.26 17.48
N LYS A 44 -16.55 4.54 16.74
CA LYS A 44 -17.19 3.54 15.87
C LYS A 44 -16.50 3.46 14.51
N THR A 45 -16.02 4.60 14.02
CA THR A 45 -15.32 4.75 12.74
C THR A 45 -13.88 5.22 12.95
N ILE A 46 -13.03 4.97 11.95
CA ILE A 46 -11.66 5.48 11.88
C ILE A 46 -11.69 7.00 11.62
N THR A 47 -12.66 7.47 10.82
CA THR A 47 -12.89 8.89 10.52
C THR A 47 -13.12 9.72 11.79
N GLU A 48 -13.98 9.27 12.71
CA GLU A 48 -14.21 9.95 14.00
C GLU A 48 -12.93 10.00 14.86
N ALA A 49 -12.16 8.90 14.89
CA ALA A 49 -10.91 8.86 15.64
C ALA A 49 -9.84 9.80 15.05
N ILE A 50 -9.74 9.91 13.71
CA ILE A 50 -8.88 10.89 13.05
C ILE A 50 -9.34 12.32 13.38
N ALA A 51 -10.64 12.58 13.34
CA ALA A 51 -11.22 13.89 13.65
C ALA A 51 -11.06 14.31 15.12
N SER A 52 -10.85 13.35 16.03
CA SER A 52 -10.56 13.62 17.45
C SER A 52 -9.12 14.02 17.75
N ALA A 53 -8.21 13.91 16.77
CA ALA A 53 -6.82 14.30 16.94
C ALA A 53 -6.72 15.82 17.20
N PRO A 54 -5.83 16.27 18.12
CA PRO A 54 -5.65 17.70 18.36
C PRO A 54 -5.11 18.40 17.11
N ALA A 55 -5.47 19.68 16.93
CA ALA A 55 -5.06 20.52 15.82
C ALA A 55 -3.59 20.99 15.90
N ASP A 56 -2.70 20.03 16.14
CA ASP A 56 -1.25 20.15 16.19
C ASP A 56 -0.58 19.04 15.35
N SER A 57 0.75 18.98 15.36
CA SER A 57 1.54 17.97 14.64
C SER A 57 2.06 16.84 15.54
N SER A 58 1.53 16.68 16.76
CA SER A 58 1.99 15.64 17.69
C SER A 58 1.63 14.23 17.20
N PRO A 59 2.44 13.18 17.52
CA PRO A 59 2.10 11.80 17.23
C PRO A 59 0.72 11.42 17.78
N PHE A 60 -0.15 10.96 16.88
CA PHE A 60 -1.50 10.51 17.22
C PHE A 60 -1.73 9.09 16.70
N VAL A 61 -1.65 8.14 17.62
CA VAL A 61 -1.77 6.71 17.38
C VAL A 61 -3.22 6.27 17.55
N ILE A 62 -3.80 5.67 16.52
CA ILE A 62 -5.17 5.15 16.51
C ILE A 62 -5.07 3.62 16.46
N TYR A 63 -5.49 2.96 17.54
CA TYR A 63 -5.61 1.51 17.57
C TYR A 63 -6.97 1.08 17.01
N VAL A 64 -6.96 0.24 15.97
CA VAL A 64 -8.16 -0.19 15.26
C VAL A 64 -8.36 -1.68 15.48
N LYS A 65 -9.43 -2.06 16.18
CA LYS A 65 -9.74 -3.48 16.43
C LYS A 65 -10.00 -4.26 15.14
N ASN A 66 -10.08 -5.58 15.26
CA ASN A 66 -10.54 -6.43 14.17
C ASN A 66 -11.99 -6.06 13.77
N GLY A 67 -12.24 -5.92 12.47
CA GLY A 67 -13.48 -5.42 11.89
C GLY A 67 -13.31 -5.00 10.42
N VAL A 68 -14.41 -4.92 9.68
CA VAL A 68 -14.44 -4.38 8.32
C VAL A 68 -15.05 -2.98 8.36
N TYR A 69 -14.20 -1.99 8.06
CA TYR A 69 -14.50 -0.56 8.10
C TYR A 69 -14.76 -0.07 6.69
N HIS A 70 -16.05 0.13 6.36
CA HIS A 70 -16.51 0.62 5.06
C HIS A 70 -16.34 2.14 4.97
N GLU A 71 -15.10 2.60 4.92
CA GLU A 71 -14.73 4.01 5.00
C GLU A 71 -13.78 4.43 3.87
N ARG A 72 -13.90 5.68 3.42
CA ARG A 72 -12.91 6.34 2.58
C ARG A 72 -12.19 7.40 3.41
N LEU A 73 -10.87 7.24 3.57
CA LEU A 73 -10.08 8.09 4.46
C LEU A 73 -9.22 9.06 3.65
N THR A 74 -9.14 10.31 4.09
CA THR A 74 -8.16 11.28 3.59
C THR A 74 -7.38 11.86 4.77
N ILE A 75 -6.09 11.53 4.85
CA ILE A 75 -5.21 11.90 5.94
C ILE A 75 -4.48 13.20 5.57
N THR A 76 -4.91 14.32 6.14
CA THR A 76 -4.29 15.66 5.96
C THR A 76 -3.52 16.14 7.20
N ARG A 77 -3.68 15.49 8.36
CA ARG A 77 -2.92 15.79 9.57
C ARG A 77 -1.59 15.02 9.56
N PRO A 78 -0.43 15.69 9.79
CA PRO A 78 0.85 15.01 10.03
C PRO A 78 0.81 14.04 11.22
N ASN A 79 1.74 13.09 11.26
CA ASN A 79 1.93 12.16 12.39
C ASN A 79 0.63 11.44 12.84
N ILE A 80 -0.20 11.00 11.88
CA ILE A 80 -1.29 10.05 12.10
C ILE A 80 -0.74 8.63 11.96
N HIS A 81 -0.99 7.77 12.95
CA HIS A 81 -0.48 6.41 12.97
C HIS A 81 -1.60 5.40 13.21
N LEU A 82 -1.98 4.65 12.18
CA LEU A 82 -2.97 3.59 12.28
C LEU A 82 -2.31 2.26 12.67
N LYS A 83 -2.77 1.64 13.76
CA LYS A 83 -2.28 0.36 14.28
C LYS A 83 -3.47 -0.60 14.36
N GLY A 84 -3.60 -1.49 13.39
CA GLY A 84 -4.61 -2.53 13.42
C GLY A 84 -4.29 -3.61 14.46
N GLU A 85 -5.32 -4.29 14.94
CA GLU A 85 -5.21 -5.46 15.82
C GLU A 85 -4.62 -6.66 15.08
N SER A 86 -4.93 -6.83 13.79
CA SER A 86 -4.24 -7.79 12.92
C SER A 86 -4.39 -7.44 11.45
N ARG A 87 -3.36 -7.77 10.64
CA ARG A 87 -3.41 -7.56 9.18
C ARG A 87 -4.63 -8.22 8.53
N ASN A 88 -5.00 -9.41 9.00
CA ASN A 88 -6.08 -10.20 8.41
C ASN A 88 -7.48 -9.78 8.88
N GLY A 89 -7.61 -9.27 10.11
CA GLY A 89 -8.89 -8.97 10.74
C GLY A 89 -9.27 -7.49 10.74
N THR A 90 -8.31 -6.55 10.72
CA THR A 90 -8.57 -5.11 10.59
C THR A 90 -8.53 -4.72 9.12
N VAL A 91 -9.69 -4.41 8.52
CA VAL A 91 -9.82 -4.13 7.08
C VAL A 91 -10.48 -2.76 6.86
N ILE A 92 -9.80 -1.87 6.14
CA ILE A 92 -10.36 -0.60 5.64
C ILE A 92 -10.72 -0.83 4.17
N THR A 93 -11.97 -0.55 3.78
CA THR A 93 -12.45 -0.82 2.41
C THR A 93 -13.46 0.18 1.89
N ALA A 94 -13.41 0.42 0.59
CA ALA A 94 -14.45 1.07 -0.19
C ALA A 94 -14.52 0.44 -1.58
N ASN A 95 -15.64 0.63 -2.28
CA ASN A 95 -15.79 0.23 -3.68
C ASN A 95 -15.90 1.52 -4.51
N THR A 96 -14.84 1.86 -5.26
CA THR A 96 -14.84 3.04 -6.14
C THR A 96 -13.85 2.79 -7.27
N ALA A 97 -14.34 2.72 -8.51
CA ALA A 97 -13.50 2.78 -9.70
C ALA A 97 -13.42 4.21 -10.22
N ALA A 98 -12.43 4.50 -11.05
CA ALA A 98 -12.29 5.79 -11.73
C ALA A 98 -13.53 6.15 -12.57
N GLY A 99 -14.15 5.16 -13.21
CA GLY A 99 -15.37 5.31 -13.99
C GLY A 99 -16.65 5.46 -13.17
N THR A 100 -16.60 5.20 -11.85
CA THR A 100 -17.75 5.43 -10.96
C THR A 100 -18.12 6.91 -10.99
N LEU A 101 -19.42 7.21 -11.07
CA LEU A 101 -19.92 8.58 -11.07
C LEU A 101 -20.08 9.10 -9.63
N LYS A 102 -19.82 10.38 -9.45
CA LYS A 102 -20.19 11.17 -8.27
C LYS A 102 -21.66 11.62 -8.36
N PRO A 103 -22.24 12.17 -7.29
CA PRO A 103 -23.59 12.76 -7.32
C PRO A 103 -23.78 13.88 -8.36
N ASP A 104 -22.70 14.56 -8.77
CA ASP A 104 -22.71 15.59 -9.81
C ASP A 104 -22.65 15.04 -11.26
N GLY A 105 -22.63 13.71 -11.43
CA GLY A 105 -22.50 13.04 -12.72
C GLY A 105 -21.08 13.01 -13.30
N SER A 106 -20.10 13.65 -12.65
CA SER A 106 -18.69 13.54 -13.03
C SER A 106 -18.06 12.24 -12.55
N LYS A 107 -17.02 11.76 -13.24
CA LYS A 107 -16.25 10.58 -12.83
C LYS A 107 -15.35 10.89 -11.62
N TRP A 108 -15.09 9.87 -10.79
CA TRP A 108 -14.05 9.96 -9.74
C TRP A 108 -12.64 10.10 -10.33
N GLY A 109 -12.35 9.42 -11.44
CA GLY A 109 -11.00 9.31 -12.01
C GLY A 109 -10.04 8.50 -11.12
N THR A 110 -8.88 8.09 -11.65
CA THR A 110 -7.92 7.24 -10.90
C THR A 110 -7.51 7.85 -9.57
N TYR A 111 -7.15 9.14 -9.57
CA TYR A 111 -6.75 9.85 -8.33
C TYR A 111 -7.89 9.87 -7.29
N GLY A 112 -9.13 10.06 -7.76
CA GLY A 112 -10.32 10.09 -6.91
C GLY A 112 -10.90 8.72 -6.56
N SER A 113 -10.34 7.60 -7.05
CA SER A 113 -10.86 6.26 -6.78
C SER A 113 -10.32 5.62 -5.49
N ASN A 114 -9.38 6.28 -4.82
CA ASN A 114 -8.70 5.76 -3.62
C ASN A 114 -9.65 5.38 -2.46
N THR A 115 -9.36 4.29 -1.76
CA THR A 115 -9.97 3.99 -0.44
C THR A 115 -9.29 4.81 0.66
N VAL A 116 -7.95 4.86 0.67
CA VAL A 116 -7.18 5.72 1.58
C VAL A 116 -6.28 6.64 0.77
N LYS A 117 -6.42 7.95 0.97
CA LYS A 117 -5.46 8.98 0.55
C LYS A 117 -4.62 9.42 1.76
N VAL A 118 -3.30 9.31 1.65
CA VAL A 118 -2.35 9.93 2.57
C VAL A 118 -1.79 11.19 1.92
N ASP A 119 -2.08 12.35 2.49
CA ASP A 119 -1.75 13.68 1.94
C ASP A 119 -1.08 14.55 3.01
N ALA A 120 -0.25 13.91 3.84
CA ALA A 120 0.47 14.51 4.96
C ALA A 120 1.77 13.73 5.22
N PRO A 121 2.80 14.37 5.83
CA PRO A 121 4.04 13.72 6.19
C PRO A 121 3.92 12.85 7.45
N ASP A 122 4.87 11.93 7.61
CA ASP A 122 5.05 11.08 8.80
C ASP A 122 3.84 10.19 9.16
N PHE A 123 2.99 9.88 8.17
CA PHE A 123 1.94 8.88 8.34
C PHE A 123 2.53 7.48 8.52
N SER A 124 1.88 6.64 9.35
CA SER A 124 2.15 5.21 9.31
C SER A 124 0.91 4.33 9.43
N ALA A 125 0.90 3.19 8.74
CA ALA A 125 -0.08 2.11 8.93
C ALA A 125 0.62 0.79 9.28
N ARG A 126 0.10 0.09 10.29
CA ARG A 126 0.64 -1.20 10.75
C ARG A 126 -0.44 -2.25 10.97
N SER A 127 -0.14 -3.49 10.59
CA SER A 127 -0.96 -4.68 10.88
C SER A 127 -2.44 -4.49 10.54
N LEU A 128 -2.72 -4.05 9.30
CA LEU A 128 -4.08 -3.87 8.77
C LEU A 128 -4.12 -4.13 7.26
N THR A 129 -5.33 -4.30 6.72
CA THR A 129 -5.58 -4.39 5.27
C THR A 129 -6.27 -3.13 4.77
N ILE A 130 -5.85 -2.61 3.61
CA ILE A 130 -6.56 -1.58 2.83
C ILE A 130 -6.99 -2.21 1.50
N ARG A 131 -8.28 -2.13 1.16
CA ARG A 131 -8.81 -2.68 -0.11
C ARG A 131 -9.60 -1.65 -0.91
N ASN A 132 -9.55 -1.78 -2.24
CA ASN A 132 -10.63 -1.32 -3.08
C ASN A 132 -11.44 -2.54 -3.53
N ASP A 133 -12.67 -2.66 -3.03
CA ASP A 133 -13.59 -3.78 -3.29
C ASP A 133 -14.37 -3.59 -4.62
N PHE A 134 -13.86 -2.79 -5.56
CA PHE A 134 -14.36 -2.79 -6.93
C PHE A 134 -14.17 -4.16 -7.58
N ASP A 135 -15.29 -4.82 -7.90
CA ASP A 135 -15.31 -6.14 -8.54
C ASP A 135 -14.98 -6.03 -10.04
N TYR A 136 -13.67 -5.95 -10.31
CA TYR A 136 -13.12 -5.89 -11.65
C TYR A 136 -13.54 -7.12 -12.50
N PRO A 137 -13.42 -8.39 -12.05
CA PRO A 137 -13.89 -9.54 -12.82
C PRO A 137 -15.36 -9.47 -13.19
N ALA A 138 -16.26 -9.14 -12.25
CA ALA A 138 -17.69 -9.01 -12.55
C ALA A 138 -17.95 -7.87 -13.53
N ASN A 139 -17.28 -6.71 -13.40
CA ASN A 139 -17.38 -5.62 -14.35
C ASN A 139 -16.93 -6.04 -15.77
N GLN A 140 -15.83 -6.79 -15.89
CA GLN A 140 -15.35 -7.26 -17.19
C GLN A 140 -16.28 -8.30 -17.82
N ALA A 141 -16.94 -9.14 -17.02
CA ALA A 141 -17.89 -10.16 -17.46
C ALA A 141 -19.23 -9.61 -17.98
N LYS A 142 -19.58 -8.36 -17.66
CA LYS A 142 -20.78 -7.68 -18.21
C LYS A 142 -20.77 -7.64 -19.74
N ALA A 143 -21.95 -7.62 -20.35
CA ALA A 143 -22.08 -7.43 -21.81
C ALA A 143 -21.46 -6.09 -22.26
N SER A 144 -21.01 -6.00 -23.52
CA SER A 144 -20.32 -4.80 -24.03
C SER A 144 -21.21 -3.55 -24.12
N ASP A 145 -22.52 -3.77 -24.16
CA ASP A 145 -23.62 -2.81 -24.24
C ASP A 145 -24.34 -2.59 -22.90
N ASP A 146 -23.94 -3.29 -21.83
CA ASP A 146 -24.45 -3.04 -20.48
C ASP A 146 -24.08 -1.60 -20.04
N PRO A 147 -25.06 -0.72 -19.78
CA PRO A 147 -24.81 0.68 -19.44
C PRO A 147 -24.09 0.85 -18.09
N THR A 148 -24.03 -0.21 -17.28
CA THR A 148 -23.33 -0.26 -15.99
C THR A 148 -21.90 -0.82 -16.09
N LYS A 149 -21.42 -1.17 -17.30
CA LYS A 149 -20.04 -1.61 -17.52
C LYS A 149 -19.08 -0.42 -17.57
N LEU A 150 -18.20 -0.34 -16.56
CA LEU A 150 -17.18 0.71 -16.49
C LEU A 150 -16.00 0.37 -17.40
N LYS A 151 -15.71 1.26 -18.35
CA LYS A 151 -14.47 1.21 -19.16
C LYS A 151 -13.26 1.64 -18.34
N ASP A 152 -13.47 2.64 -17.49
CA ASP A 152 -12.46 3.20 -16.59
C ASP A 152 -12.46 2.38 -15.27
N SER A 153 -11.83 1.21 -15.33
CA SER A 153 -11.89 0.14 -14.32
C SER A 153 -10.75 0.15 -13.28
N GLN A 154 -9.97 1.23 -13.24
CA GLN A 154 -8.89 1.42 -12.25
C GLN A 154 -9.42 1.86 -10.89
N ALA A 155 -8.97 1.20 -9.82
CA ALA A 155 -9.60 1.25 -8.51
C ALA A 155 -8.53 1.21 -7.40
N VAL A 156 -8.07 2.41 -7.00
CA VAL A 156 -6.94 2.57 -6.08
C VAL A 156 -7.33 2.13 -4.67
N ALA A 157 -6.54 1.28 -4.03
CA ALA A 157 -6.69 0.98 -2.60
C ALA A 157 -6.01 2.06 -1.75
N LEU A 158 -4.75 2.37 -2.07
CA LEU A 158 -3.93 3.36 -1.37
C LEU A 158 -3.32 4.36 -2.34
N LEU A 159 -3.53 5.65 -2.06
CA LEU A 159 -2.85 6.77 -2.69
C LEU A 159 -1.93 7.44 -1.66
N VAL A 160 -0.61 7.38 -1.86
CA VAL A 160 0.35 8.29 -1.22
C VAL A 160 0.46 9.51 -2.13
N ALA A 161 -0.08 10.64 -1.67
CA ALA A 161 -0.27 11.85 -2.46
C ALA A 161 0.91 12.83 -2.34
N GLU A 162 0.83 13.91 -3.11
CA GLU A 162 1.90 14.87 -3.35
C GLU A 162 2.45 15.55 -2.08
N ASN A 163 1.62 15.77 -1.04
CA ASN A 163 2.05 16.36 0.23
C ASN A 163 2.54 15.34 1.26
N SER A 164 2.62 14.06 0.88
CA SER A 164 3.14 13.00 1.74
C SER A 164 4.64 12.77 1.53
N ASP A 165 5.37 12.68 2.63
CA ASP A 165 6.76 12.24 2.69
C ASP A 165 6.94 11.47 4.00
N ARG A 166 7.83 10.46 4.00
CA ARG A 166 8.06 9.58 5.15
C ARG A 166 6.82 8.76 5.55
N ALA A 167 6.04 8.30 4.55
CA ALA A 167 4.89 7.42 4.77
C ALA A 167 5.32 5.96 4.97
N TRP A 168 5.03 5.37 6.12
CA TRP A 168 5.49 4.02 6.48
C TRP A 168 4.37 2.99 6.61
N PHE A 169 4.50 1.88 5.89
CA PHE A 169 3.56 0.76 5.89
C PHE A 169 4.30 -0.50 6.32
N HIS A 170 3.84 -1.16 7.39
CA HIS A 170 4.50 -2.37 7.89
C HIS A 170 3.50 -3.44 8.30
N ASP A 171 3.67 -4.66 7.79
CA ASP A 171 2.66 -5.72 7.92
C ASP A 171 1.28 -5.25 7.39
N VAL A 172 1.27 -4.56 6.25
CA VAL A 172 0.05 -4.06 5.62
C VAL A 172 -0.30 -4.91 4.38
N SER A 173 -1.58 -5.23 4.19
CA SER A 173 -2.07 -5.81 2.93
C SER A 173 -2.78 -4.74 2.09
N LEU A 174 -2.39 -4.59 0.83
CA LEU A 174 -3.03 -3.72 -0.15
C LEU A 174 -3.69 -4.59 -1.22
N VAL A 175 -5.00 -4.44 -1.40
CA VAL A 175 -5.79 -5.32 -2.28
C VAL A 175 -6.59 -4.51 -3.29
N GLY A 176 -6.41 -4.82 -4.56
CA GLY A 176 -7.25 -4.34 -5.64
C GLY A 176 -7.11 -5.23 -6.87
N TYR A 177 -7.33 -4.63 -8.03
CA TYR A 177 -7.01 -5.22 -9.33
C TYR A 177 -6.13 -4.23 -10.10
N GLN A 178 -6.72 -3.43 -10.98
CA GLN A 178 -6.00 -2.40 -11.70
C GLN A 178 -5.72 -1.17 -10.81
N ASP A 179 -4.50 -0.62 -10.90
CA ASP A 179 -4.03 0.60 -10.21
C ASP A 179 -4.11 0.52 -8.66
N THR A 180 -3.78 -0.62 -8.05
CA THR A 180 -3.99 -0.86 -6.60
C THR A 180 -3.26 0.13 -5.67
N LEU A 181 -1.99 0.45 -5.94
CA LEU A 181 -1.16 1.36 -5.15
C LEU A 181 -0.62 2.49 -6.04
N TYR A 182 -1.02 3.73 -5.72
CA TYR A 182 -0.53 4.94 -6.36
C TYR A 182 0.44 5.66 -5.40
N VAL A 183 1.71 5.79 -5.78
CA VAL A 183 2.75 6.49 -5.00
C VAL A 183 3.25 7.75 -5.72
N LYS A 184 3.10 8.90 -5.07
CA LYS A 184 3.45 10.22 -5.62
C LYS A 184 4.37 11.00 -4.70
N GLY A 185 5.10 11.97 -5.25
CA GLY A 185 5.83 12.95 -4.47
C GLY A 185 6.97 12.34 -3.64
N GLY A 186 6.82 12.37 -2.31
CA GLY A 186 7.89 12.08 -1.36
C GLY A 186 8.26 10.59 -1.22
N ARG A 187 8.83 10.26 -0.06
CA ARG A 187 9.31 8.92 0.27
C ARG A 187 8.22 8.08 0.93
N SER A 188 8.12 6.83 0.50
CA SER A 188 7.30 5.80 1.15
C SER A 188 8.10 4.51 1.35
N PHE A 189 7.84 3.81 2.46
CA PHE A 189 8.46 2.52 2.77
C PHE A 189 7.40 1.48 3.11
N PHE A 190 7.43 0.35 2.40
CA PHE A 190 6.56 -0.81 2.59
C PHE A 190 7.42 -1.97 3.07
N SER A 191 7.16 -2.48 4.28
CA SER A 191 7.97 -3.53 4.92
C SER A 191 7.09 -4.71 5.33
N GLN A 192 7.43 -5.92 4.89
CA GLN A 192 6.65 -7.13 5.18
C GLN A 192 5.18 -7.04 4.71
N CYS A 193 4.92 -6.24 3.68
CA CYS A 193 3.59 -5.99 3.15
C CYS A 193 3.17 -7.08 2.14
N ARG A 194 1.87 -7.17 1.86
CA ARG A 194 1.32 -7.93 0.74
C ARG A 194 0.61 -6.96 -0.21
N ILE A 195 0.91 -6.98 -1.49
CA ILE A 195 0.30 -6.07 -2.48
C ILE A 195 -0.21 -6.94 -3.63
N SER A 196 -1.52 -6.90 -3.92
CA SER A 196 -2.12 -7.74 -4.96
C SER A 196 -2.95 -6.94 -5.96
N GLY A 197 -2.66 -7.12 -7.25
CA GLY A 197 -3.39 -6.48 -8.35
C GLY A 197 -3.10 -7.09 -9.72
N THR A 198 -3.46 -6.38 -10.79
CA THR A 198 -3.39 -6.86 -12.17
C THR A 198 -2.62 -5.91 -13.09
N VAL A 199 -3.27 -4.86 -13.59
CA VAL A 199 -2.65 -3.86 -14.45
C VAL A 199 -2.11 -2.73 -13.58
N ASP A 200 -0.84 -2.36 -13.79
CA ASP A 200 -0.17 -1.18 -13.23
C ASP A 200 -0.33 -1.06 -11.70
N PHE A 201 -0.32 -2.18 -10.99
CA PHE A 201 -0.84 -2.20 -9.62
C PHE A 201 0.08 -1.56 -8.57
N ILE A 202 1.31 -1.19 -8.93
CA ILE A 202 2.19 -0.28 -8.22
C ILE A 202 2.69 0.80 -9.20
N PHE A 203 2.17 2.02 -9.10
CA PHE A 203 2.42 3.05 -10.12
C PHE A 203 2.62 4.44 -9.52
N GLY A 204 3.22 5.34 -10.32
CA GLY A 204 3.41 6.74 -9.97
C GLY A 204 4.88 7.21 -9.93
N ASP A 205 5.04 8.46 -9.51
CA ASP A 205 6.26 9.25 -9.57
C ASP A 205 7.11 9.20 -8.28
N GLY A 206 6.52 8.81 -7.15
CA GLY A 206 7.16 8.87 -5.83
C GLY A 206 8.37 7.95 -5.65
N THR A 207 9.16 8.23 -4.61
CA THR A 207 10.23 7.31 -4.17
C THR A 207 9.62 6.27 -3.23
N ALA A 208 9.51 5.02 -3.69
CA ALA A 208 8.86 3.95 -2.93
C ALA A 208 9.77 2.74 -2.80
N LEU A 209 10.15 2.42 -1.56
CA LEU A 209 10.95 1.23 -1.22
C LEU A 209 10.03 0.12 -0.70
N PHE A 210 10.17 -1.09 -1.23
CA PHE A 210 9.41 -2.28 -0.84
C PHE A 210 10.39 -3.35 -0.36
N ASP A 211 10.35 -3.72 0.92
CA ASP A 211 11.26 -4.69 1.52
C ASP A 211 10.52 -5.89 2.13
N ASN A 212 10.96 -7.10 1.78
CA ASN A 212 10.36 -8.38 2.20
C ASN A 212 8.85 -8.50 1.91
N CYS A 213 8.38 -7.88 0.82
CA CYS A 213 6.97 -7.85 0.44
C CYS A 213 6.58 -9.07 -0.42
N ASP A 214 5.31 -9.48 -0.32
CA ASP A 214 4.65 -10.34 -1.30
C ASP A 214 3.96 -9.48 -2.35
N ILE A 215 4.44 -9.55 -3.59
CA ILE A 215 3.92 -8.84 -4.76
C ILE A 215 3.14 -9.86 -5.59
N VAL A 216 1.81 -9.76 -5.58
CA VAL A 216 0.90 -10.85 -5.97
C VAL A 216 0.12 -10.50 -7.24
N SER A 217 0.54 -11.09 -8.34
CA SER A 217 -0.14 -11.02 -9.64
C SER A 217 -1.45 -11.80 -9.61
N ARG A 218 -2.59 -11.15 -9.86
CA ARG A 218 -3.92 -11.78 -9.75
C ARG A 218 -4.40 -12.41 -11.06
N ASN A 219 -5.34 -13.34 -10.99
CA ASN A 219 -5.87 -13.96 -12.21
C ASN A 219 -6.84 -13.03 -12.98
N ARG A 220 -6.91 -13.20 -14.30
CA ARG A 220 -7.65 -12.40 -15.27
C ARG A 220 -8.28 -13.31 -16.32
N THR A 221 -9.59 -13.52 -16.25
CA THR A 221 -10.33 -14.43 -17.14
C THR A 221 -10.94 -13.74 -18.38
N ASP A 222 -10.95 -12.42 -18.41
CA ASP A 222 -11.48 -11.60 -19.51
C ASP A 222 -10.48 -11.40 -20.66
N VAL A 223 -9.22 -11.79 -20.48
CA VAL A 223 -8.17 -11.70 -21.51
C VAL A 223 -7.89 -13.10 -22.06
N LYS A 224 -8.10 -13.30 -23.37
CA LYS A 224 -7.89 -14.60 -24.05
C LYS A 224 -6.43 -14.89 -24.43
N GLY A 225 -5.48 -14.07 -23.97
CA GLY A 225 -4.07 -14.12 -24.35
C GLY A 225 -3.23 -13.31 -23.37
N GLN A 226 -1.98 -13.00 -23.76
CA GLN A 226 -1.05 -12.24 -22.93
C GLN A 226 -0.84 -10.81 -23.43
N PRO A 227 -0.48 -9.86 -22.55
CA PRO A 227 -0.30 -10.01 -21.09
C PRO A 227 -1.60 -9.85 -20.28
N LEU A 228 -1.66 -10.49 -19.10
CA LEU A 228 -2.74 -10.31 -18.12
C LEU A 228 -2.59 -9.02 -17.30
N GLY A 229 -1.35 -8.54 -17.12
CA GLY A 229 -1.06 -7.38 -16.29
C GLY A 229 0.43 -7.01 -16.20
N TYR A 230 0.71 -6.02 -15.35
CA TYR A 230 2.04 -5.46 -15.12
C TYR A 230 2.17 -5.12 -13.64
N LEU A 231 3.28 -5.51 -13.02
CA LEU A 231 3.54 -5.22 -11.61
C LEU A 231 3.67 -3.71 -11.39
N THR A 232 4.54 -3.04 -12.16
CA THR A 232 4.80 -1.62 -12.00
C THR A 232 4.49 -0.76 -13.22
N ALA A 233 4.10 0.49 -12.96
CA ALA A 233 4.01 1.53 -13.97
C ALA A 233 4.60 2.86 -13.45
N PRO A 234 5.93 2.94 -13.28
CA PRO A 234 6.58 4.13 -12.75
C PRO A 234 6.49 5.30 -13.72
N SER A 235 6.28 6.50 -13.17
CA SER A 235 6.32 7.79 -13.87
C SER A 235 7.35 8.76 -13.26
N THR A 236 8.36 8.20 -12.59
CA THR A 236 9.47 8.92 -11.95
C THR A 236 10.12 9.91 -12.91
N ASP A 237 10.21 11.20 -12.54
CA ASP A 237 10.91 12.19 -13.34
C ASP A 237 12.40 11.82 -13.50
N ILE A 238 12.97 12.07 -14.67
CA ILE A 238 14.38 11.76 -14.99
C ILE A 238 15.38 12.42 -14.02
N LYS A 239 15.02 13.55 -13.40
CA LYS A 239 15.86 14.25 -12.40
C LYS A 239 15.80 13.62 -11.01
N GLN A 240 14.79 12.81 -10.70
CA GLN A 240 14.64 12.15 -9.41
C GLN A 240 15.47 10.86 -9.40
N LYS A 241 16.38 10.70 -8.43
CA LYS A 241 17.35 9.57 -8.40
C LYS A 241 16.68 8.20 -8.26
N TYR A 242 15.62 8.10 -7.45
CA TYR A 242 14.94 6.85 -7.15
C TYR A 242 13.45 6.90 -7.52
N GLY A 243 12.91 5.77 -7.97
CA GLY A 243 11.48 5.55 -8.18
C GLY A 243 10.99 4.39 -7.34
N LEU A 244 10.55 3.32 -8.01
CA LEU A 244 10.09 2.10 -7.36
C LEU A 244 11.28 1.14 -7.14
N VAL A 245 11.62 0.84 -5.88
CA VAL A 245 12.75 -0.03 -5.52
C VAL A 245 12.22 -1.20 -4.70
N ILE A 246 12.41 -2.43 -5.20
CA ILE A 246 11.85 -3.65 -4.60
C ILE A 246 13.00 -4.55 -4.13
N THR A 247 13.25 -4.59 -2.83
CA THR A 247 14.31 -5.39 -2.19
C THR A 247 13.75 -6.64 -1.54
N ASN A 248 14.50 -7.74 -1.63
CA ASN A 248 14.35 -8.94 -0.80
C ASN A 248 12.93 -9.56 -0.80
N SER A 249 12.15 -9.29 -1.85
CA SER A 249 10.72 -9.53 -1.92
C SER A 249 10.40 -10.80 -2.73
N ARG A 250 9.11 -11.13 -2.83
CA ARG A 250 8.59 -12.29 -3.56
C ARG A 250 7.54 -11.84 -4.56
N VAL A 251 7.85 -11.96 -5.84
CA VAL A 251 6.92 -11.80 -6.97
C VAL A 251 6.28 -13.16 -7.24
N ILE A 252 5.03 -13.29 -6.79
CA ILE A 252 4.25 -14.53 -6.81
C ILE A 252 2.92 -14.29 -7.53
N LYS A 253 2.22 -15.37 -7.84
CA LYS A 253 0.96 -15.32 -8.58
C LYS A 253 -0.19 -16.00 -7.81
N GLU A 254 -1.41 -15.54 -8.05
CA GLU A 254 -2.60 -16.30 -7.69
C GLU A 254 -2.67 -17.61 -8.48
N LYS A 255 -3.48 -18.55 -7.99
CA LYS A 255 -3.75 -19.81 -8.68
C LYS A 255 -4.28 -19.53 -10.11
N ASP A 256 -3.93 -20.43 -11.03
CA ASP A 256 -4.38 -20.43 -12.42
C ASP A 256 -3.88 -19.24 -13.28
N VAL A 257 -2.97 -18.40 -12.75
CA VAL A 257 -2.19 -17.43 -13.54
C VAL A 257 -1.16 -18.16 -14.41
N PRO A 258 -1.19 -18.02 -15.76
CA PRO A 258 -0.28 -18.72 -16.66
C PRO A 258 1.19 -18.27 -16.52
N ALA A 259 2.11 -19.12 -16.99
CA ALA A 259 3.50 -18.71 -17.23
C ALA A 259 3.56 -17.56 -18.26
N LYS A 260 4.60 -16.72 -18.18
CA LYS A 260 4.88 -15.59 -19.09
C LYS A 260 3.66 -14.70 -19.38
N SER A 261 2.94 -14.33 -18.33
CA SER A 261 1.69 -13.56 -18.37
C SER A 261 1.74 -12.14 -17.79
N TYR A 262 2.78 -11.82 -17.03
CA TYR A 262 2.94 -10.54 -16.34
C TYR A 262 4.27 -9.86 -16.66
N GLY A 263 4.21 -8.56 -16.93
CA GLY A 263 5.40 -7.72 -17.03
C GLY A 263 5.86 -7.26 -15.64
N LEU A 264 7.17 -7.20 -15.41
CA LEU A 264 7.77 -6.55 -14.24
C LEU A 264 7.40 -5.07 -14.16
N GLY A 265 7.30 -4.42 -15.31
CA GLY A 265 6.75 -3.09 -15.42
C GLY A 265 6.76 -2.53 -16.83
N ARG A 266 6.10 -1.39 -17.00
CA ARG A 266 6.02 -0.63 -18.25
C ARG A 266 6.09 0.89 -17.98
N PRO A 267 6.66 1.71 -18.87
CA PRO A 267 6.96 3.11 -18.55
C PRO A 267 5.73 4.00 -18.66
N TRP A 268 5.20 4.44 -17.51
CA TRP A 268 4.08 5.36 -17.52
C TRP A 268 4.56 6.80 -17.70
N HIS A 269 4.24 7.38 -18.86
CA HIS A 269 4.39 8.80 -19.12
C HIS A 269 3.01 9.47 -18.96
N PRO A 270 2.72 10.13 -17.81
CA PRO A 270 1.38 10.65 -17.53
C PRO A 270 0.99 11.75 -18.51
N THR A 271 -0.30 11.82 -18.86
CA THR A 271 -0.84 12.94 -19.64
C THR A 271 -0.85 14.21 -18.79
N THR A 272 0.14 15.06 -19.02
CA THR A 272 0.42 16.29 -18.27
C THR A 272 0.07 17.51 -19.12
N THR A 273 -0.37 18.60 -18.48
CA THR A 273 -0.55 19.90 -19.14
C THR A 273 0.76 20.68 -19.07
N PHE A 274 1.24 21.11 -20.23
CA PHE A 274 2.40 21.96 -20.43
C PHE A 274 1.97 23.30 -21.04
N PRO A 275 2.83 24.34 -21.08
CA PRO A 275 2.52 25.61 -21.74
C PRO A 275 2.16 25.47 -23.23
N ASP A 276 2.57 24.36 -23.87
CA ASP A 276 2.45 24.11 -25.30
C ASP A 276 1.50 22.96 -25.67
N GLY A 277 0.72 22.42 -24.71
CA GLY A 277 -0.29 21.39 -24.97
C GLY A 277 -0.56 20.47 -23.78
N ARG A 278 -1.32 19.39 -24.01
CA ARG A 278 -1.59 18.35 -23.01
C ARG A 278 -1.30 16.96 -23.60
N TYR A 279 -0.20 16.36 -23.18
CA TYR A 279 0.36 15.14 -23.78
C TYR A 279 1.16 14.33 -22.74
N ALA A 280 1.59 13.12 -23.10
CA ALA A 280 2.38 12.24 -22.25
C ALA A 280 3.73 12.90 -21.89
N ASN A 281 4.03 13.05 -20.60
CA ASN A 281 5.21 13.77 -20.12
C ASN A 281 6.51 13.11 -20.59
N PRO A 282 7.32 13.74 -21.46
CA PRO A 282 8.56 13.14 -21.97
C PRO A 282 9.63 12.95 -20.87
N ASN A 283 9.57 13.71 -19.78
CA ASN A 283 10.54 13.64 -18.68
C ASN A 283 10.22 12.55 -17.64
N ALA A 284 9.03 11.94 -17.70
CA ALA A 284 8.59 10.87 -16.79
C ALA A 284 9.21 9.51 -17.14
N ILE A 285 10.55 9.46 -17.25
CA ILE A 285 11.31 8.26 -17.57
C ILE A 285 11.39 7.38 -16.31
N GLY A 286 10.33 6.61 -16.07
CA GLY A 286 10.11 5.86 -14.85
C GLY A 286 11.25 4.90 -14.46
N GLN A 287 11.45 4.72 -13.16
CA GLN A 287 12.40 3.75 -12.60
C GLN A 287 11.67 2.60 -11.89
N THR A 288 12.09 1.37 -12.17
CA THR A 288 11.79 0.20 -11.33
C THR A 288 13.03 -0.66 -11.22
N VAL A 289 13.43 -0.99 -9.98
CA VAL A 289 14.59 -1.84 -9.71
C VAL A 289 14.21 -2.97 -8.76
N PHE A 290 14.46 -4.22 -9.17
CA PHE A 290 14.30 -5.40 -8.31
C PHE A 290 15.66 -5.90 -7.82
N LEU A 291 15.85 -6.01 -6.51
CA LEU A 291 17.08 -6.53 -5.89
C LEU A 291 16.79 -7.74 -5.00
N ASN A 292 17.55 -8.83 -5.16
CA ASN A 292 17.47 -10.07 -4.38
C ASN A 292 16.06 -10.72 -4.31
N THR A 293 15.20 -10.41 -5.28
CA THR A 293 13.77 -10.77 -5.28
C THR A 293 13.54 -12.11 -6.00
N SER A 294 12.67 -12.97 -5.47
CA SER A 294 12.24 -14.18 -6.20
C SER A 294 11.08 -13.88 -7.14
N MET A 295 11.06 -14.47 -8.33
CA MET A 295 10.04 -14.32 -9.36
C MET A 295 9.57 -15.69 -9.84
N ASP A 296 8.25 -15.92 -9.79
CA ASP A 296 7.62 -17.12 -10.34
C ASP A 296 7.43 -17.02 -11.88
N ASP A 297 7.19 -18.14 -12.55
CA ASP A 297 7.22 -18.32 -14.02
C ASP A 297 6.28 -17.42 -14.85
N HIS A 298 5.29 -16.78 -14.20
CA HIS A 298 4.40 -15.81 -14.82
C HIS A 298 5.11 -14.55 -15.32
N ILE A 299 6.32 -14.26 -14.86
CA ILE A 299 7.08 -13.09 -15.32
C ILE A 299 7.75 -13.35 -16.66
N TYR A 300 7.44 -12.54 -17.69
CA TYR A 300 8.10 -12.59 -18.99
C TYR A 300 9.26 -11.60 -19.16
N GLY A 301 9.30 -10.51 -18.37
CA GLY A 301 10.29 -9.44 -18.50
C GLY A 301 9.65 -8.06 -18.38
N TRP A 302 10.13 -7.10 -19.17
CA TRP A 302 9.62 -5.72 -19.20
C TRP A 302 8.79 -5.48 -20.47
N ASP A 303 7.95 -4.44 -20.46
CA ASP A 303 7.11 -4.10 -21.62
C ASP A 303 7.07 -2.59 -21.90
N LYS A 304 6.56 -2.23 -23.08
CA LYS A 304 6.33 -0.85 -23.51
C LYS A 304 4.97 -0.34 -23.05
N MET A 305 4.79 0.98 -23.09
CA MET A 305 3.49 1.62 -22.84
C MET A 305 3.20 2.66 -23.93
N SER A 306 1.95 2.75 -24.36
CA SER A 306 1.51 3.79 -25.29
C SER A 306 1.03 5.04 -24.56
N GLY A 307 1.39 6.21 -25.06
CA GLY A 307 0.79 7.49 -24.66
C GLY A 307 0.28 8.27 -25.87
N LYS A 308 0.00 9.56 -25.66
CA LYS A 308 -0.31 10.53 -26.71
C LYS A 308 0.76 11.61 -26.76
N ASP A 309 1.28 11.89 -27.94
CA ASP A 309 2.24 12.98 -28.15
C ASP A 309 1.54 14.35 -28.23
N LYS A 310 2.32 15.41 -28.43
CA LYS A 310 1.85 16.80 -28.54
C LYS A 310 0.89 17.02 -29.72
N GLN A 311 0.92 16.16 -30.72
CA GLN A 311 0.05 16.18 -31.90
C GLN A 311 -1.19 15.28 -31.74
N GLY A 312 -1.31 14.55 -30.62
CA GLY A 312 -2.41 13.61 -30.35
C GLY A 312 -2.24 12.24 -31.02
N ALA A 313 -1.11 12.00 -31.71
CA ALA A 313 -0.79 10.70 -32.26
C ALA A 313 -0.33 9.74 -31.16
N THR A 314 -0.37 8.44 -31.44
CA THR A 314 0.03 7.41 -30.48
C THR A 314 1.55 7.26 -30.50
N ILE A 315 2.19 7.56 -29.37
CA ILE A 315 3.63 7.35 -29.14
C ILE A 315 3.83 6.12 -28.25
N TRP A 316 4.92 5.39 -28.46
CA TRP A 316 5.33 4.25 -27.63
C TRP A 316 6.59 4.58 -26.85
N PHE A 317 6.54 4.35 -25.54
CA PHE A 317 7.68 4.43 -24.63
C PHE A 317 8.14 3.03 -24.30
N TYR A 318 9.43 2.75 -24.43
CA TYR A 318 9.97 1.39 -24.42
C TYR A 318 10.86 1.12 -23.19
N PRO A 319 10.95 -0.15 -22.74
CA PRO A 319 11.68 -0.50 -21.52
C PRO A 319 13.19 -0.22 -21.62
N GLN A 320 13.81 -0.34 -22.80
CA GLN A 320 15.23 0.01 -22.99
C GLN A 320 15.53 1.51 -22.81
N ASP A 321 14.55 2.38 -23.07
CA ASP A 321 14.69 3.83 -22.86
C ASP A 321 14.32 4.25 -21.42
N SER A 322 13.81 3.30 -20.64
CA SER A 322 13.35 3.47 -19.25
C SER A 322 14.41 3.03 -18.24
N ARG A 323 14.26 3.37 -16.95
CA ARG A 323 15.22 3.01 -15.89
C ARG A 323 14.86 1.68 -15.22
N PHE A 324 14.79 0.62 -16.02
CA PHE A 324 14.38 -0.72 -15.57
C PHE A 324 15.58 -1.66 -15.44
N PHE A 325 15.77 -2.16 -14.22
CA PHE A 325 16.94 -2.96 -13.85
C PHE A 325 16.62 -4.06 -12.83
N GLU A 326 17.47 -5.08 -12.80
CA GLU A 326 17.40 -6.16 -11.83
C GLU A 326 18.79 -6.42 -11.21
N TYR A 327 18.81 -7.00 -10.01
CA TYR A 327 20.03 -7.45 -9.37
C TYR A 327 19.75 -8.72 -8.57
N LYS A 328 20.37 -9.84 -8.99
CA LYS A 328 20.25 -11.14 -8.31
C LYS A 328 18.79 -11.60 -8.10
N SER A 329 17.92 -11.32 -9.08
CA SER A 329 16.63 -11.99 -9.21
C SER A 329 16.81 -13.51 -9.23
N LYS A 330 15.85 -14.27 -8.69
CA LYS A 330 15.89 -15.74 -8.59
C LYS A 330 14.52 -16.37 -8.85
N GLY A 331 14.46 -17.68 -9.10
CA GLY A 331 13.21 -18.39 -9.42
C GLY A 331 12.93 -18.47 -10.93
N ALA A 332 11.86 -19.16 -11.31
CA ALA A 332 11.57 -19.49 -12.71
C ALA A 332 11.32 -18.27 -13.61
N GLY A 333 10.82 -17.16 -13.06
CA GLY A 333 10.61 -15.90 -13.76
C GLY A 333 11.85 -14.99 -13.85
N ALA A 334 13.01 -15.42 -13.33
CA ALA A 334 14.25 -14.62 -13.30
C ALA A 334 15.19 -14.94 -14.47
N GLU A 335 14.70 -14.75 -15.70
CA GLU A 335 15.51 -14.90 -16.91
C GLU A 335 16.57 -13.80 -17.04
N LYS A 336 17.73 -14.13 -17.62
CA LYS A 336 18.81 -13.17 -17.93
C LYS A 336 18.99 -13.09 -19.44
N ASN A 337 18.81 -11.90 -20.00
CA ASN A 337 18.98 -11.59 -21.42
C ASN A 337 19.14 -10.06 -21.60
N ASP A 338 19.44 -9.61 -22.82
CA ASP A 338 19.73 -8.21 -23.12
C ASP A 338 18.54 -7.26 -22.87
N GLN A 339 17.31 -7.78 -22.86
CA GLN A 339 16.09 -7.03 -22.55
C GLN A 339 15.83 -6.90 -21.04
N ARG A 340 16.65 -7.57 -20.20
CA ARG A 340 16.55 -7.59 -18.73
C ARG A 340 17.88 -7.16 -18.10
N ARG A 341 18.22 -5.88 -18.29
CA ARG A 341 19.46 -5.25 -17.81
C ARG A 341 19.69 -5.53 -16.31
N GLN A 342 20.92 -5.95 -16.01
CA GLN A 342 21.35 -6.26 -14.64
C GLN A 342 22.22 -5.13 -14.10
N LEU A 343 22.07 -4.80 -12.82
CA LEU A 343 23.03 -3.94 -12.12
C LEU A 343 24.32 -4.72 -11.79
N SER A 344 25.45 -4.02 -11.84
CA SER A 344 26.69 -4.47 -11.20
C SER A 344 26.57 -4.46 -9.66
N ASN A 345 27.53 -5.08 -8.96
CA ASN A 345 27.60 -5.01 -7.50
C ASN A 345 27.76 -3.56 -6.99
N ALA A 346 28.45 -2.69 -7.76
CA ALA A 346 28.68 -1.29 -7.39
C ALA A 346 27.40 -0.45 -7.53
N GLU A 347 26.66 -0.63 -8.63
CA GLU A 347 25.36 0.03 -8.81
C GLU A 347 24.31 -0.48 -7.82
N ALA A 348 24.29 -1.79 -7.53
CA ALA A 348 23.41 -2.35 -6.51
C ALA A 348 23.65 -1.76 -5.11
N ALA A 349 24.89 -1.36 -4.79
CA ALA A 349 25.23 -0.68 -3.54
C ALA A 349 24.67 0.76 -3.45
N GLU A 350 24.10 1.32 -4.51
CA GLU A 350 23.36 2.59 -4.46
C GLU A 350 21.91 2.42 -3.95
N TYR A 351 21.35 1.21 -3.96
CA TYR A 351 19.94 0.94 -3.63
C TYR A 351 19.74 0.39 -2.19
N THR A 352 20.63 0.71 -1.26
CA THR A 352 20.42 0.46 0.17
C THR A 352 19.27 1.31 0.71
N ALA A 353 18.54 0.83 1.73
CA ALA A 353 17.44 1.56 2.35
C ALA A 353 17.83 2.98 2.80
N ASP A 354 19.00 3.14 3.44
CA ASP A 354 19.56 4.44 3.84
C ASP A 354 19.65 5.43 2.67
N LYS A 355 20.26 5.00 1.55
CA LYS A 355 20.38 5.82 0.33
C LYS A 355 19.05 6.13 -0.34
N VAL A 356 18.13 5.16 -0.44
CA VAL A 356 16.82 5.32 -1.12
C VAL A 356 15.89 6.21 -0.30
N LEU A 357 15.90 6.06 1.03
CA LEU A 357 15.09 6.87 1.95
C LEU A 357 15.80 8.16 2.39
N ALA A 358 17.00 8.44 1.87
CA ALA A 358 17.84 9.60 2.22
C ALA A 358 17.99 9.79 3.73
N GLY A 359 18.50 8.76 4.42
CA GLY A 359 18.75 8.73 5.86
C GLY A 359 17.51 8.66 6.75
N TRP A 360 16.29 8.66 6.19
CA TRP A 360 15.08 8.45 6.99
C TRP A 360 15.00 7.00 7.47
N VAL A 361 15.02 6.83 8.79
CA VAL A 361 14.79 5.55 9.48
C VAL A 361 13.33 5.51 9.96
N PRO A 362 12.47 4.64 9.41
CA PRO A 362 11.07 4.54 9.83
C PRO A 362 10.96 3.94 11.23
N THR A 363 10.43 4.73 12.18
CA THR A 363 10.27 4.32 13.59
C THR A 363 8.80 4.15 13.96
N ALA A 364 8.50 3.11 14.74
CA ALA A 364 7.20 2.99 15.39
C ALA A 364 7.05 4.06 16.49
N PRO A 365 6.04 4.93 16.43
CA PRO A 365 5.71 5.79 17.54
C PRO A 365 5.10 4.96 18.67
N LYS A 366 5.33 5.42 19.89
CA LYS A 366 4.63 4.94 21.09
C LYS A 366 3.43 5.85 21.35
N GLY A 367 2.37 5.30 21.94
CA GLY A 367 1.29 6.09 22.53
C GLY A 367 1.75 6.89 23.76
N LYS A 368 0.81 7.60 24.39
CA LYS A 368 1.05 8.37 25.62
C LYS A 368 1.11 7.48 26.87
#